data_AF-A0A0B9A3F6-F1
#
_entry.id   AF-A0A0B9A3F6-F1
#
_cell.length_a   1.000
_cell.length_b   1.000
_cell.length_c   1.000
_cell.angle_alpha   90.00
_cell.angle_beta   90.00
_cell.angle_gamma   90.00
#
_symmetry.space_group_name_H-M   'P 1'
#
loop_
_entity.id
_entity.type
_entity.pdbx_description
1 polymer ?
#
loop_
_entity_poly.entity_id
_entity_poly.type
_entity_poly.pdbx_seq_one_letter_code
_entity_poly.pdbx_strand_id
1 'polypeptide(L)'
;MLDGAITPVTVFNQRYASGSDGDRAGQGTADTEQTAYKRLINCELTRQVIPLAHMADRLGVLRTKLHKVLRQGAHLDEKLRLRLFEQLQIDQTRATIAVSLLRSHLAYYDQAVFLAAEGLKGLYCEARLANQGTIQIDLQPAIIHTAAGRTYAMLMVHQARVLEANQTLFC
;
A
#
# COMPACT_ATOMS: atom_id res chain seq x y z
N MET A 1 11.16 36.77 -7.02
CA MET A 1 11.02 35.58 -7.87
C MET A 1 11.18 34.36 -6.99
N LEU A 2 10.08 33.75 -6.57
CA LEU A 2 9.91 32.40 -6.03
C LEU A 2 8.39 32.27 -5.79
N ASP A 3 7.79 31.23 -6.36
CA ASP A 3 6.60 30.50 -5.88
C ASP A 3 5.80 29.91 -7.05
N GLY A 4 6.27 28.75 -7.52
CA GLY A 4 5.44 27.79 -8.25
C GLY A 4 4.84 26.82 -7.26
N ALA A 5 3.72 27.18 -6.62
CA ALA A 5 2.99 26.28 -5.74
C ALA A 5 2.44 25.09 -6.55
N ILE A 6 2.96 23.90 -6.26
CA ILE A 6 2.46 22.64 -6.81
C ILE A 6 1.07 22.40 -6.19
N THR A 7 0.03 22.55 -7.01
CA THR A 7 -1.35 22.20 -6.65
C THR A 7 -1.68 20.82 -7.24
N PRO A 8 -2.54 20.02 -6.59
CA PRO A 8 -2.87 18.65 -7.03
C PRO A 8 -3.48 18.59 -8.44
N VAL A 9 -3.96 19.71 -9.00
CA VAL A 9 -4.51 19.78 -10.35
C VAL A 9 -3.43 19.61 -11.43
N THR A 10 -2.18 20.02 -11.17
CA THR A 10 -1.11 19.98 -12.19
C THR A 10 -0.43 18.63 -12.32
N VAL A 11 -0.64 17.70 -11.37
CA VAL A 11 -0.05 16.35 -11.41
C VAL A 11 -0.80 15.41 -12.35
N PHE A 12 -2.09 15.68 -12.65
CA PHE A 12 -2.95 14.75 -13.40
C PHE A 12 -2.90 14.88 -14.93
N ASN A 13 -2.02 15.70 -15.49
CA ASN A 13 -1.89 15.87 -16.94
C ASN A 13 -0.45 15.73 -17.43
N GLN A 14 0.13 14.54 -17.26
CA GLN A 14 1.19 14.09 -18.16
C GLN A 14 0.87 12.69 -18.66
N ARG A 15 0.51 12.65 -19.95
CA ARG A 15 0.55 11.49 -20.83
C ARG A 15 1.71 10.58 -20.46
N TYR A 16 1.42 9.41 -19.91
CA TYR A 16 2.25 8.24 -20.14
C TYR A 16 1.60 7.43 -21.24
N ALA A 17 2.05 7.77 -22.45
CA ALA A 17 1.97 6.92 -23.61
C ALA A 17 2.80 5.64 -23.34
N SER A 18 2.24 4.51 -23.77
CA SER A 18 2.91 3.33 -24.32
C SER A 18 4.01 2.66 -23.50
N GLY A 19 3.66 1.51 -22.91
CA GLY A 19 4.59 0.51 -22.39
C GLY A 19 3.91 -0.83 -22.16
N SER A 20 3.93 -1.68 -23.19
CA SER A 20 3.66 -3.13 -23.23
C SER A 20 4.00 -3.90 -21.94
N ASP A 21 3.06 -4.68 -21.40
CA ASP A 21 3.03 -6.14 -21.57
C ASP A 21 1.84 -6.75 -20.82
N GLY A 22 1.05 -7.53 -21.55
CA GLY A 22 -0.04 -8.30 -20.99
C GLY A 22 0.51 -9.48 -20.22
N ASP A 23 0.08 -9.65 -18.98
CA ASP A 23 0.31 -10.89 -18.25
C ASP A 23 -1.02 -11.52 -17.82
N ARG A 24 -1.09 -12.81 -18.11
CA ARG A 24 -2.29 -13.62 -18.22
C ARG A 24 -2.98 -13.80 -16.88
N ALA A 25 -4.27 -13.48 -16.83
CA ALA A 25 -5.17 -13.85 -15.74
C ALA A 25 -5.35 -15.38 -15.70
N GLY A 26 -4.42 -16.08 -15.05
CA GLY A 26 -4.59 -17.45 -14.62
C GLY A 26 -5.54 -17.49 -13.42
N GLN A 27 -6.60 -18.30 -13.51
CA GLN A 27 -7.46 -18.71 -12.39
C GLN A 27 -6.61 -19.23 -11.22
N GLY A 28 -6.31 -18.35 -10.27
CA GLY A 28 -5.64 -18.67 -9.03
C GLY A 28 -6.64 -18.64 -7.89
N THR A 29 -6.63 -19.68 -7.06
CA THR A 29 -7.27 -19.76 -5.74
C THR A 29 -7.51 -18.38 -5.12
N ALA A 30 -8.76 -18.10 -4.71
CA ALA A 30 -9.16 -16.82 -4.09
C ALA A 30 -8.02 -16.26 -3.23
N ASP A 31 -7.47 -15.11 -3.67
CA ASP A 31 -6.31 -14.52 -3.03
C ASP A 31 -6.67 -14.11 -1.61
N THR A 32 -6.30 -14.96 -0.65
CA THR A 32 -6.42 -14.61 0.75
C THR A 32 -5.54 -13.39 1.04
N GLU A 33 -5.92 -12.62 2.05
CA GLU A 33 -5.12 -11.47 2.50
C GLU A 33 -3.66 -11.87 2.80
N GLN A 34 -3.46 -13.09 3.32
CA GLN A 34 -2.16 -13.64 3.58
C GLN A 34 -1.33 -13.90 2.32
N THR A 35 -1.94 -14.38 1.23
CA THR A 35 -1.23 -14.56 -0.05
C THR A 35 -0.86 -13.21 -0.65
N ALA A 36 -1.73 -12.20 -0.56
CA ALA A 36 -1.44 -10.85 -1.00
C ALA A 36 -0.28 -10.20 -0.23
N TYR A 37 -0.20 -10.35 1.10
CA TYR A 37 0.96 -9.88 1.87
C TYR A 37 2.26 -10.60 1.48
N LYS A 38 2.22 -11.92 1.25
CA LYS A 38 3.40 -12.67 0.79
C LYS A 38 3.86 -12.20 -0.60
N ARG A 39 2.93 -11.86 -1.49
CA ARG A 39 3.27 -11.29 -2.81
C ARG A 39 3.93 -9.93 -2.66
N LEU A 40 3.38 -9.03 -1.85
CA LEU A 40 3.99 -7.73 -1.56
C LEU A 40 5.43 -7.88 -1.04
N ILE A 41 5.66 -8.78 -0.08
CA ILE A 41 7.00 -9.06 0.46
C ILE A 41 7.95 -9.57 -0.63
N ASN A 42 7.50 -10.49 -1.49
CA ASN A 42 8.32 -11.00 -2.58
C ASN A 42 8.61 -9.93 -3.65
N CYS A 43 7.67 -9.03 -3.93
CA CYS A 43 7.88 -7.87 -4.81
C CYS A 43 8.97 -6.97 -4.24
N GLU A 44 8.92 -6.63 -2.95
CA GLU A 44 9.93 -5.79 -2.31
C GLU A 44 11.31 -6.45 -2.22
N LEU A 45 11.38 -7.76 -1.92
CA LEU A 45 12.62 -8.52 -1.98
C LEU A 45 13.27 -8.45 -3.37
N THR A 46 12.45 -8.58 -4.42
CA THR A 46 12.92 -8.53 -5.81
C THR A 46 13.36 -7.12 -6.19
N ARG A 47 12.54 -6.11 -5.84
CA ARG A 47 12.79 -4.68 -6.12
C ARG A 47 14.07 -4.18 -5.46
N GLN A 48 14.36 -4.64 -4.25
CA GLN A 48 15.57 -4.28 -3.49
C GLN A 48 16.76 -5.19 -3.79
N VAL A 49 16.59 -6.19 -4.68
CA VAL A 49 17.61 -7.18 -5.04
C VAL A 49 18.17 -7.89 -3.80
N ILE A 50 17.28 -8.28 -2.88
CA ILE A 50 17.64 -8.99 -1.64
C ILE A 50 17.30 -10.48 -1.81
N PRO A 51 18.31 -11.37 -1.92
CA PRO A 51 18.10 -12.80 -1.88
C PRO A 51 17.39 -13.25 -0.61
N LEU A 52 16.47 -14.20 -0.75
CA LEU A 52 15.69 -14.73 0.36
C LEU A 52 16.56 -15.30 1.49
N ALA A 53 17.70 -15.92 1.13
CA ALA A 53 18.65 -16.45 2.10
C ALA A 53 19.24 -15.34 2.98
N HIS A 54 19.62 -14.20 2.39
CA HIS A 54 20.14 -13.06 3.15
C HIS A 54 19.07 -12.43 4.04
N MET A 55 17.82 -12.36 3.58
CA MET A 55 16.72 -11.90 4.44
C MET A 55 16.51 -12.85 5.64
N ALA A 56 16.56 -14.17 5.43
CA ALA A 56 16.46 -15.13 6.52
C ALA A 56 17.59 -14.95 7.55
N ASP A 57 18.82 -14.72 7.08
CA ASP A 57 19.97 -14.46 7.93
C ASP A 57 19.78 -13.16 8.75
N ARG A 58 19.32 -12.07 8.13
CA ARG A 58 19.00 -10.79 8.83
C ARG A 58 17.92 -10.95 9.89
N LEU A 59 16.94 -11.81 9.64
CA LEU A 59 15.86 -12.08 10.60
C LEU A 59 16.27 -13.10 11.68
N GLY A 60 17.43 -13.75 11.56
CA GLY A 60 17.83 -14.85 12.45
C GLY A 60 16.87 -16.04 12.37
N VAL A 61 16.29 -16.30 11.19
CA VAL A 61 15.32 -17.39 10.96
C VAL A 61 15.95 -18.42 10.02
N LEU A 62 15.61 -19.69 10.21
CA LEU A 62 16.02 -20.75 9.27
C LEU A 62 15.61 -20.41 7.83
N ARG A 63 16.56 -20.45 6.89
CA ARG A 63 16.33 -20.22 5.46
C ARG A 63 15.20 -21.08 4.90
N THR A 64 15.17 -22.35 5.28
CA THR A 64 14.13 -23.32 4.90
C THR A 64 12.75 -22.93 5.42
N LYS A 65 12.67 -22.39 6.64
CA LYS A 65 11.41 -21.88 7.23
C LYS A 65 10.91 -20.66 6.45
N LEU A 66 11.77 -19.70 6.17
CA LEU A 66 11.37 -18.50 5.42
C LEU A 66 10.93 -18.85 3.99
N HIS A 67 11.64 -19.78 3.33
CA HIS A 67 11.25 -20.32 2.03
C HIS A 67 9.87 -20.99 2.07
N LYS A 68 9.61 -21.83 3.07
CA LYS A 68 8.30 -22.47 3.25
C LYS A 68 7.16 -21.46 3.37
N VAL A 69 7.37 -20.41 4.16
CA VAL A 69 6.37 -19.36 4.40
C VAL A 69 6.07 -18.53 3.15
N LEU A 70 7.12 -18.04 2.46
CA LEU A 70 6.95 -17.12 1.34
C LEU A 70 6.72 -17.80 -0.01
N ARG A 71 7.05 -19.09 -0.18
CA ARG A 71 6.99 -19.80 -1.47
C ARG A 71 6.18 -21.09 -1.47
N GLN A 72 6.01 -21.77 -0.32
CA GLN A 72 5.34 -23.09 -0.26
C GLN A 72 4.03 -23.06 0.54
N GLY A 73 3.42 -21.88 0.71
CA GLY A 73 2.09 -21.75 1.29
C GLY A 73 2.02 -21.80 2.83
N ALA A 74 3.12 -22.03 3.55
CA ALA A 74 3.07 -22.06 5.02
C ALA A 74 2.63 -20.71 5.61
N HIS A 75 1.93 -20.72 6.75
CA HIS A 75 1.34 -19.53 7.34
C HIS A 75 2.39 -18.44 7.65
N LEU A 76 2.12 -17.20 7.21
CA LEU A 76 2.87 -16.00 7.57
C LEU A 76 2.32 -15.46 8.89
N ASP A 77 3.05 -15.73 9.97
CA ASP A 77 2.74 -15.21 11.31
C ASP A 77 2.90 -13.68 11.36
N GLU A 78 2.10 -13.01 12.19
CA GLU A 78 2.06 -11.56 12.30
C GLU A 78 3.40 -11.00 12.77
N LYS A 79 4.03 -11.62 13.78
CA LYS A 79 5.35 -11.18 14.27
C LYS A 79 6.40 -11.25 13.16
N LEU A 80 6.37 -12.31 12.35
CA LEU A 80 7.29 -12.46 11.22
C LEU A 80 6.98 -11.44 10.13
N ARG A 81 5.70 -11.17 9.83
CA ARG A 81 5.27 -10.13 8.87
C ARG A 81 5.80 -8.76 9.27
N LEU A 82 5.62 -8.35 10.53
CA LEU A 82 6.07 -7.04 11.02
C LEU A 82 7.59 -6.90 10.93
N ARG A 83 8.35 -7.93 11.30
CA ARG A 83 9.82 -7.92 11.16
C ARG A 83 10.26 -7.85 9.70
N LEU A 84 9.57 -8.57 8.80
CA LEU A 84 9.83 -8.47 7.36
C LEU A 84 9.54 -7.07 6.83
N PHE A 85 8.45 -6.45 7.28
CA PHE A 85 8.09 -5.09 6.88
C PHE A 85 9.14 -4.08 7.33
N GLU A 86 9.60 -4.18 8.58
CA GLU A 86 10.67 -3.34 9.11
C GLU A 86 11.97 -3.49 8.29
N GLN A 87 12.39 -4.74 8.03
CA GLN A 87 13.62 -5.00 7.26
C GLN A 87 13.53 -4.56 5.79
N LEU A 88 12.33 -4.60 5.20
CA LEU A 88 12.07 -4.17 3.82
C LEU A 88 11.61 -2.72 3.71
N GLN A 89 11.50 -1.99 4.83
CA GLN A 89 10.93 -0.64 4.87
C GLN A 89 9.54 -0.55 4.21
N ILE A 90 8.72 -1.59 4.42
CA ILE A 90 7.32 -1.63 4.01
C ILE A 90 6.50 -0.86 5.03
N ASP A 91 5.77 0.15 4.57
CA ASP A 91 4.88 0.89 5.43
C ASP A 91 3.64 0.07 5.77
N GLN A 92 3.44 -0.21 7.07
CA GLN A 92 2.35 -1.05 7.55
C GLN A 92 0.97 -0.45 7.21
N THR A 93 0.78 0.86 7.35
CA THR A 93 -0.51 1.52 7.08
C THR A 93 -0.85 1.42 5.60
N ARG A 94 0.11 1.76 4.74
CA ARG A 94 0.00 1.65 3.28
C ARG A 94 -0.24 0.22 2.83
N ALA A 95 0.49 -0.75 3.39
CA ALA A 95 0.30 -2.16 3.10
C ALA A 95 -1.09 -2.67 3.53
N THR A 96 -1.61 -2.20 4.65
CA THR A 96 -2.96 -2.52 5.13
C THR A 96 -4.03 -1.95 4.19
N ILE A 97 -3.86 -0.71 3.72
CA ILE A 97 -4.77 -0.12 2.72
C ILE A 97 -4.74 -0.91 1.43
N ALA A 98 -3.55 -1.19 0.90
CA ALA A 98 -3.41 -1.95 -0.35
C ALA A 98 -3.99 -3.37 -0.24
N VAL A 99 -3.58 -4.14 0.78
CA VAL A 99 -3.85 -5.56 0.86
C VAL A 99 -5.19 -5.86 1.53
N SER A 100 -5.53 -5.22 2.64
CA SER A 100 -6.73 -5.52 3.41
C SER A 100 -7.94 -4.75 2.86
N LEU A 101 -7.79 -3.46 2.58
CA LEU A 101 -8.89 -2.62 2.08
C LEU A 101 -9.12 -2.76 0.58
N LEU A 102 -8.06 -2.66 -0.23
CA LEU A 102 -8.17 -2.70 -1.70
C LEU A 102 -8.01 -4.10 -2.30
N ARG A 103 -7.70 -5.11 -1.48
CA ARG A 103 -7.49 -6.51 -1.90
C ARG A 103 -6.46 -6.65 -3.04
N SER A 104 -5.52 -5.73 -3.13
CA SER A 104 -4.51 -5.68 -4.20
C SER A 104 -3.14 -5.30 -3.63
N HIS A 105 -2.19 -6.23 -3.71
CA HIS A 105 -0.81 -5.97 -3.31
C HIS A 105 -0.11 -4.95 -4.24
N LEU A 106 -0.54 -4.82 -5.49
CA LEU A 106 0.04 -3.87 -6.46
C LEU A 106 -0.37 -2.43 -6.14
N ALA A 107 -1.56 -2.23 -5.57
CA ALA A 107 -2.02 -0.92 -5.12
C ALA A 107 -1.09 -0.32 -4.05
N TYR A 108 -0.23 -1.13 -3.43
CA TYR A 108 0.83 -0.61 -2.56
C TYR A 108 1.68 0.42 -3.31
N TYR A 109 1.97 0.27 -4.60
CA TYR A 109 2.83 1.19 -5.33
C TYR A 109 2.15 2.47 -5.80
N ASP A 110 0.82 2.55 -5.72
CA ASP A 110 0.08 3.71 -6.20
C ASP A 110 0.30 4.95 -5.35
N GLN A 111 0.46 6.09 -6.02
CA GLN A 111 0.64 7.38 -5.38
C GLN A 111 -0.57 7.79 -4.53
N ALA A 112 -1.80 7.43 -4.96
CA ALA A 112 -3.01 7.71 -4.20
C ALA A 112 -3.04 6.97 -2.86
N VAL A 113 -2.58 5.71 -2.83
CA VAL A 113 -2.51 4.88 -1.62
C VAL A 113 -1.41 5.39 -0.69
N PHE A 114 -0.29 5.85 -1.24
CA PHE A 114 0.74 6.55 -0.47
C PHE A 114 0.19 7.79 0.24
N LEU A 115 -0.45 8.70 -0.52
CA LEU A 115 -1.01 9.94 0.04
C LEU A 115 -2.10 9.66 1.10
N ALA A 116 -2.96 8.66 0.87
CA ALA A 116 -3.96 8.24 1.84
C ALA A 116 -3.32 7.71 3.13
N ALA A 117 -2.26 6.91 3.02
CA ALA A 117 -1.53 6.40 4.18
C ALA A 117 -0.89 7.53 4.99
N GLU A 118 -0.22 8.48 4.33
CA GLU A 118 0.39 9.64 5.00
C GLU A 118 -0.66 10.53 5.65
N GLY A 119 -1.79 10.78 4.98
CA GLY A 119 -2.91 11.54 5.54
C GLY A 119 -3.48 10.89 6.81
N LEU A 120 -3.64 9.56 6.82
CA LEU A 120 -4.13 8.84 8.01
C LEU A 120 -3.13 8.86 9.17
N LYS A 121 -1.82 8.78 8.90
CA LYS A 121 -0.79 8.94 9.93
C LYS A 121 -0.80 10.35 10.52
N GLY A 122 -0.91 11.38 9.67
CA GLY A 122 -1.03 12.76 10.11
C GLY A 122 -2.22 12.96 11.05
N LEU A 123 -3.40 12.48 10.64
CA LEU A 123 -4.62 12.54 11.44
C LEU A 123 -4.48 11.78 12.78
N TYR A 124 -3.83 10.61 12.79
CA TYR A 124 -3.57 9.88 14.03
C TYR A 124 -2.65 10.67 14.98
N CYS A 125 -1.59 11.29 14.46
CA CYS A 125 -0.70 12.13 15.25
C CYS A 125 -1.43 13.32 15.86
N GLU A 126 -2.26 14.00 15.08
CA GLU A 126 -3.07 15.14 15.54
C GLU A 126 -4.08 14.70 16.62
N ALA A 127 -4.79 13.60 16.40
CA ALA A 127 -5.72 13.04 17.40
C ALA A 127 -5.00 12.65 18.70
N ARG A 128 -3.79 12.10 18.61
CA ARG A 128 -2.99 11.73 19.78
C ARG A 128 -2.54 12.97 20.58
N LEU A 129 -2.08 14.01 19.88
CA LEU A 129 -1.70 15.29 20.50
C LEU A 129 -2.91 15.99 21.15
N ALA A 130 -4.08 15.91 20.50
CA ALA A 130 -5.34 16.41 21.05
C ALA A 130 -5.72 15.72 22.37
N ASN A 131 -5.61 14.40 22.43
CA ASN A 131 -5.86 13.64 23.66
C ASN A 131 -4.86 13.94 24.78
N GLN A 132 -3.70 14.53 24.46
CA GLN A 132 -2.66 14.92 25.41
C GLN A 132 -2.72 16.41 25.77
N GLY A 133 -3.77 17.13 25.37
CA GLY A 133 -3.99 18.54 25.69
C GLY A 133 -3.00 19.51 25.02
N THR A 134 -2.25 19.04 24.01
CA THR A 134 -1.20 19.80 23.30
C THR A 134 -1.57 19.96 21.83
N ILE A 135 -2.75 20.54 21.57
CA ILE A 135 -3.14 20.92 20.21
C ILE A 135 -2.40 22.21 19.87
N GLN A 136 -1.47 22.17 18.91
CA GLN A 136 -0.85 23.39 18.37
C GLN A 136 -1.44 23.84 17.03
N ILE A 137 -2.57 23.30 16.58
CA ILE A 137 -3.23 23.75 15.35
C ILE A 137 -4.75 23.72 15.56
N ASP A 138 -5.42 24.86 15.32
CA ASP A 138 -6.88 25.01 15.24
C ASP A 138 -7.51 24.08 14.17
N LEU A 139 -7.54 22.77 14.42
CA LEU A 139 -8.21 21.80 13.57
C LEU A 139 -9.69 21.79 13.90
N GLN A 140 -10.45 22.60 13.16
CA GLN A 140 -11.90 22.49 13.18
C GLN A 140 -12.32 21.08 12.74
N PRO A 141 -13.21 20.39 13.48
CA PRO A 141 -13.73 19.06 13.14
C PRO A 141 -14.26 18.94 11.70
N ALA A 142 -14.73 20.04 11.12
CA ALA A 142 -15.18 20.11 9.73
C ALA A 142 -14.07 19.78 8.71
N ILE A 143 -12.82 20.16 8.96
CA ILE A 143 -11.70 19.92 8.04
C ILE A 143 -11.36 18.43 8.00
N ILE A 144 -11.38 17.76 9.16
CA ILE A 144 -11.16 16.32 9.27
C ILE A 144 -12.27 15.54 8.57
N HIS A 145 -13.54 15.89 8.79
CA HIS A 145 -14.66 15.26 8.09
C HIS A 145 -14.60 15.50 6.57
N THR A 146 -14.16 16.68 6.15
CA THR A 146 -14.01 17.01 4.73
C THR A 146 -12.86 16.24 4.09
N ALA A 147 -11.72 16.13 4.78
CA ALA A 147 -10.57 15.35 4.30
C ALA A 147 -10.92 13.85 4.22
N ALA A 148 -11.53 13.30 5.26
CA ALA A 148 -12.01 11.90 5.26
C ALA A 148 -13.02 11.65 4.14
N GLY A 149 -14.00 12.54 3.97
CA GLY A 149 -14.98 12.46 2.88
C GLY A 149 -14.34 12.52 1.50
N ARG A 150 -13.36 13.40 1.30
CA ARG A 150 -12.61 13.51 0.02
C ARG A 150 -11.76 12.27 -0.26
N THR A 151 -11.06 11.74 0.76
CA THR A 151 -10.29 10.50 0.64
C THR A 151 -11.20 9.33 0.29
N TYR A 152 -12.36 9.21 0.94
CA TYR A 152 -13.35 8.19 0.63
C TYR A 152 -13.86 8.31 -0.81
N ALA A 153 -14.22 9.52 -1.25
CA ALA A 153 -14.65 9.78 -2.62
C ALA A 153 -13.56 9.40 -3.65
N MET A 154 -12.28 9.70 -3.38
CA MET A 154 -11.17 9.31 -4.25
C MET A 154 -11.04 7.79 -4.37
N LEU A 155 -11.20 7.05 -3.26
CA LEU A 155 -11.15 5.59 -3.27
C LEU A 155 -12.32 4.99 -4.06
N MET A 156 -13.52 5.56 -3.95
CA MET A 156 -14.70 5.12 -4.72
C MET A 156 -14.53 5.36 -6.22
N VAL A 157 -13.98 6.51 -6.62
CA VAL A 157 -13.70 6.80 -8.04
C VAL A 157 -12.64 5.84 -8.59
N HIS A 158 -11.60 5.54 -7.81
CA HIS A 158 -10.61 4.55 -8.21
C HIS A 158 -11.26 3.16 -8.41
N GLN A 159 -12.10 2.71 -7.47
CA GLN A 159 -12.83 1.45 -7.61
C GLN A 159 -13.73 1.40 -8.85
N ALA A 160 -14.47 2.48 -9.14
CA ALA A 160 -15.31 2.56 -10.34
C ALA A 160 -14.48 2.40 -11.62
N ARG A 161 -13.34 3.10 -11.73
CA ARG A 161 -12.43 2.98 -12.89
C ARG A 161 -11.85 1.57 -13.02
N VAL A 162 -11.49 0.93 -11.91
CA VAL A 162 -10.99 -0.46 -11.93
C VAL A 162 -12.07 -1.43 -12.40
N LEU A 163 -13.33 -1.23 -11.98
CA LEU A 163 -14.46 -2.05 -12.44
C LEU A 163 -14.76 -1.86 -13.93
N GLU A 164 -14.76 -0.62 -14.42
CA GLU A 164 -14.94 -0.31 -15.86
C GLU A 164 -13.80 -0.90 -16.69
N ALA A 165 -12.54 -0.74 -16.26
CA ALA A 165 -11.39 -1.34 -16.92
C ALA A 165 -11.46 -2.88 -16.93
N ASN A 166 -11.98 -3.49 -15.86
CA ASN A 166 -12.19 -4.94 -15.84
C ASN A 166 -13.33 -5.37 -16.78
N GLN A 167 -14.41 -4.59 -16.92
CA GLN A 167 -15.50 -4.91 -17.85
C GLN A 167 -15.06 -4.83 -19.32
N THR A 168 -14.22 -3.85 -19.67
CA THR A 168 -13.70 -3.71 -21.05
C THR A 168 -12.66 -4.76 -21.43
N LEU A 169 -12.11 -5.50 -20.46
CA LEU A 169 -11.21 -6.64 -20.69
C LEU A 169 -11.96 -7.96 -20.95
N PHE A 170 -13.28 -8.01 -20.74
CA PHE A 170 -14.12 -9.20 -20.95
C PHE A 170 -15.06 -9.08 -22.18
N CYS A 171 -14.94 -8.01 -22.98
CA CYS A 171 -15.59 -7.84 -24.28
C CYS A 171 -14.56 -7.98 -25.41
#